data_AF-A0A973AUF3-F1
#
_entry.id   AF-A0A973AUF3-F1
#
_cell.length_a   1.000
_cell.length_b   1.000
_cell.length_c   1.000
_cell.angle_alpha   90.00
_cell.angle_beta   90.00
_cell.angle_gamma   90.00
#
_symmetry.space_group_name_H-M   'P 1'
#
loop_
_entity.id
_entity.type
_entity.pdbx_description
1 polymer ?
#
loop_
_entity_poly.entity_id
_entity_poly.type
_entity_poly.pdbx_seq_one_letter_code
_entity_poly.pdbx_strand_id
1 'polypeptide(L)'
;MKREQILKKFQAKARTLAAAKRKDRYIKVVGKLKRAKLIDAPDIAKYGGPVDLEDVLWAGTLEARILEVLPALILTRPKYLRIYRMPEDLKQVVDELRMGGGDREFRGIPAKDYCKWLPNGVGGVSRLKTFRLHQEEIQRLKSLRVILGVRSDVEVLRRALQLLEKSTGESPENLG
;
A
#
# COMPACT_ATOMS: atom_id res chain seq x y z
N MET A 1 -26.59 -27.74 16.88
CA MET A 1 -27.06 -27.51 15.49
C MET A 1 -26.71 -28.73 14.65
N LYS A 2 -27.64 -29.33 13.88
CA LYS A 2 -27.39 -30.60 13.16
C LYS A 2 -26.51 -30.37 11.91
N ARG A 3 -25.61 -31.31 11.58
CA ARG A 3 -24.64 -31.24 10.44
C ARG A 3 -25.29 -30.86 9.10
N GLU A 4 -26.48 -31.37 8.82
CA GLU A 4 -27.23 -31.07 7.59
C GLU A 4 -27.68 -29.60 7.51
N GLN A 5 -28.04 -28.99 8.64
CA GLN A 5 -28.41 -27.57 8.69
C GLN A 5 -27.19 -26.68 8.43
N ILE A 6 -26.01 -27.11 8.89
CA ILE A 6 -24.73 -26.43 8.60
C ILE A 6 -24.45 -26.49 7.09
N LEU A 7 -24.53 -27.67 6.49
CA LEU A 7 -24.28 -27.86 5.05
C LEU A 7 -25.24 -27.04 4.17
N LYS A 8 -26.54 -27.03 4.49
CA LYS A 8 -27.53 -26.20 3.78
C LYS A 8 -27.21 -24.71 3.87
N LYS A 9 -26.78 -24.22 5.05
CA LYS A 9 -26.36 -22.81 5.22
C LYS A 9 -25.13 -22.48 4.39
N PHE A 10 -24.12 -23.34 4.35
CA PHE A 10 -22.92 -23.13 3.52
C PHE A 10 -23.24 -23.13 2.03
N GLN A 11 -24.07 -24.08 1.56
CA GLN A 11 -24.49 -24.13 0.16
C GLN A 11 -25.28 -22.89 -0.26
N ALA A 12 -26.20 -22.42 0.58
CA ALA A 12 -26.94 -21.19 0.32
C ALA A 12 -26.00 -19.98 0.23
N LYS A 13 -25.06 -19.84 1.19
CA LYS A 13 -24.07 -18.75 1.21
C LYS A 13 -23.16 -18.80 -0.02
N ALA A 14 -22.72 -19.98 -0.44
CA ALA A 14 -21.90 -20.18 -1.63
C ALA A 14 -22.64 -19.75 -2.91
N ARG A 15 -23.94 -20.08 -3.04
CA ARG A 15 -24.77 -19.65 -4.19
C ARG A 15 -24.92 -18.14 -4.24
N THR A 16 -25.22 -17.50 -3.11
CA THR A 16 -25.33 -16.03 -3.03
C THR A 16 -24.01 -15.35 -3.40
N LEU A 17 -22.89 -15.88 -2.91
CA LEU A 17 -21.56 -15.35 -3.21
C LEU A 17 -21.21 -15.53 -4.70
N ALA A 18 -21.50 -16.69 -5.28
CA ALA A 18 -21.30 -16.93 -6.71
C ALA A 18 -22.14 -15.99 -7.57
N ALA A 19 -23.42 -15.76 -7.21
CA ALA A 19 -24.27 -14.79 -7.88
C ALA A 19 -23.74 -13.36 -7.76
N ALA A 20 -23.23 -12.98 -6.58
CA ALA A 20 -22.62 -11.67 -6.37
C ALA A 20 -21.35 -11.46 -7.21
N LYS A 21 -20.50 -12.50 -7.36
CA LYS A 21 -19.29 -12.46 -8.20
C LYS A 21 -19.59 -12.39 -9.71
N ARG A 22 -20.80 -12.70 -10.14
CA ARG A 22 -21.23 -12.52 -11.55
C ARG A 22 -21.67 -11.08 -11.86
N LYS A 23 -21.81 -10.21 -10.86
CA LYS A 23 -22.21 -8.82 -11.08
C LYS A 23 -21.11 -8.05 -11.79
N ASP A 24 -21.50 -7.19 -12.73
CA ASP A 24 -20.59 -6.38 -13.54
C ASP A 24 -19.60 -5.55 -12.69
N ARG A 25 -20.09 -4.93 -11.60
CA ARG A 25 -19.22 -4.20 -10.65
C ARG A 25 -18.08 -5.06 -10.08
N TYR A 26 -18.32 -6.34 -9.76
CA TYR A 26 -17.26 -7.24 -9.27
C TYR A 26 -16.25 -7.55 -10.38
N ILE A 27 -16.76 -7.91 -11.56
CA ILE A 27 -15.94 -8.26 -12.73
C ILE A 27 -15.03 -7.09 -13.11
N LYS A 28 -15.55 -5.86 -13.11
CA LYS A 28 -14.78 -4.63 -13.36
C LYS A 28 -13.66 -4.42 -12.33
N VAL A 29 -13.95 -4.59 -11.04
CA VAL A 29 -12.95 -4.48 -9.96
C VAL A 29 -11.84 -5.51 -10.14
N VAL A 30 -12.19 -6.78 -10.29
CA VAL A 30 -11.18 -7.85 -10.45
C VAL A 30 -10.40 -7.66 -11.75
N GLY A 31 -11.07 -7.32 -12.85
CA GLY A 31 -10.43 -7.00 -14.12
C GLY A 31 -9.46 -5.82 -14.02
N LYS A 32 -9.75 -4.83 -13.17
CA LYS A 32 -8.87 -3.69 -12.89
C LYS A 32 -7.66 -4.09 -12.04
N LEU A 33 -7.85 -4.94 -11.03
CA LEU A 33 -6.77 -5.47 -10.19
C LEU A 33 -5.84 -6.42 -10.95
N LYS A 34 -6.40 -7.26 -11.84
CA LYS A 34 -5.65 -8.07 -12.81
C LYS A 34 -4.82 -7.19 -13.73
N ARG A 35 -5.38 -6.08 -14.24
CA ARG A 35 -4.63 -5.09 -15.03
C ARG A 35 -3.50 -4.44 -14.23
N ALA A 36 -3.69 -4.23 -12.92
CA ALA A 36 -2.67 -3.71 -12.02
C ALA A 36 -1.60 -4.75 -11.61
N LYS A 37 -1.76 -6.02 -12.03
CA LYS A 37 -0.93 -7.16 -11.62
C LYS A 37 -0.94 -7.42 -10.09
N LEU A 38 -2.04 -7.10 -9.42
CA LEU A 38 -2.19 -7.29 -7.96
C LEU A 38 -2.90 -8.60 -7.59
N ILE A 39 -3.71 -9.14 -8.52
CA ILE A 39 -4.44 -10.39 -8.36
C ILE A 39 -4.36 -11.16 -9.68
N ASP A 40 -4.29 -12.49 -9.59
CA ASP A 40 -4.47 -13.37 -10.73
C ASP A 40 -5.92 -13.88 -10.79
N ALA A 41 -6.52 -13.79 -11.97
CA ALA A 41 -7.91 -14.13 -12.20
C ALA A 41 -8.07 -14.55 -13.67
N PRO A 42 -7.75 -15.81 -14.03
CA PRO A 42 -7.62 -16.23 -15.43
C PRO A 42 -8.88 -15.96 -16.23
N ASP A 43 -10.05 -16.23 -15.66
CA ASP A 43 -11.36 -16.17 -16.32
C ASP A 43 -11.94 -14.75 -16.46
N ILE A 44 -11.29 -13.74 -15.89
CA ILE A 44 -11.76 -12.35 -15.92
C ILE A 44 -10.89 -11.51 -16.86
N ALA A 45 -11.52 -10.84 -17.83
CA ALA A 45 -10.83 -9.93 -18.74
C ALA A 45 -10.30 -8.68 -18.01
N LYS A 46 -9.19 -8.11 -18.49
CA LYS A 46 -8.65 -6.86 -17.95
C LYS A 46 -9.62 -5.71 -18.23
N TYR A 47 -9.88 -4.87 -17.23
CA TYR A 47 -10.76 -3.71 -17.40
C TYR A 47 -9.94 -2.41 -17.59
N GLY A 48 -10.30 -1.63 -18.61
CA GLY A 48 -9.59 -0.41 -19.01
C GLY A 48 -9.91 0.82 -18.16
N GLY A 49 -11.20 1.09 -17.94
CA GLY A 49 -11.69 2.28 -17.23
C GLY A 49 -11.42 2.26 -15.72
N PRO A 50 -11.44 3.41 -15.03
CA PRO A 50 -11.36 3.45 -13.57
C PRO A 50 -12.58 2.79 -12.92
N VAL A 51 -12.43 2.33 -11.68
CA VAL A 51 -13.51 1.73 -10.87
C VAL A 51 -13.77 2.57 -9.63
N ASP A 52 -14.99 2.59 -9.13
CA ASP A 52 -15.34 3.39 -7.96
C ASP A 52 -14.81 2.72 -6.67
N LEU A 53 -14.30 3.52 -5.72
CA LEU A 53 -13.77 2.99 -4.46
C LEU A 53 -14.84 2.17 -3.69
N GLU A 54 -16.10 2.61 -3.74
CA GLU A 54 -17.22 1.90 -3.12
C GLU A 54 -17.43 0.50 -3.71
N ASP A 55 -17.23 0.33 -5.02
CA ASP A 55 -17.27 -0.97 -5.68
C ASP A 55 -16.13 -1.88 -5.22
N VAL A 56 -14.93 -1.32 -5.03
CA VAL A 56 -13.79 -2.07 -4.53
C VAL A 56 -14.01 -2.51 -3.08
N LEU A 57 -14.51 -1.61 -2.22
CA LEU A 57 -14.84 -1.93 -0.84
C LEU A 57 -15.93 -2.99 -0.75
N TRP A 58 -16.98 -2.86 -1.56
CA TRP A 58 -18.04 -3.88 -1.65
C TRP A 58 -17.49 -5.22 -2.16
N ALA A 59 -16.68 -5.23 -3.23
CA ALA A 59 -16.09 -6.46 -3.75
C ALA A 59 -15.15 -7.11 -2.72
N GLY A 60 -14.49 -6.29 -1.90
CA GLY A 60 -13.70 -6.71 -0.74
C GLY A 60 -14.49 -7.50 0.30
N THR A 61 -15.79 -7.27 0.45
CA THR A 61 -16.65 -8.09 1.33
C THR A 61 -16.91 -9.50 0.77
N LEU A 62 -16.74 -9.69 -0.55
CA LEU A 62 -16.86 -10.98 -1.22
C LEU A 62 -15.53 -11.72 -1.29
N GLU A 63 -14.43 -10.98 -1.37
CA GLU A 63 -13.07 -11.50 -1.49
C GLU A 63 -12.08 -10.61 -0.75
N ALA A 64 -11.63 -11.08 0.42
CA ALA A 64 -10.76 -10.32 1.32
C ALA A 64 -9.46 -9.85 0.65
N ARG A 65 -8.94 -10.63 -0.30
CA ARG A 65 -7.74 -10.30 -1.06
C ARG A 65 -7.82 -8.95 -1.78
N ILE A 66 -9.01 -8.51 -2.16
CA ILE A 66 -9.22 -7.19 -2.77
C ILE A 66 -8.89 -6.07 -1.76
N LEU A 67 -9.25 -6.24 -0.49
CA LEU A 67 -8.95 -5.27 0.58
C LEU A 67 -7.46 -5.28 0.92
N GLU A 68 -6.82 -6.45 0.89
CA GLU A 68 -5.38 -6.59 1.14
C GLU A 68 -4.52 -5.80 0.14
N VAL A 69 -4.98 -5.62 -1.10
CA VAL A 69 -4.21 -4.93 -2.14
C VAL A 69 -4.67 -3.48 -2.36
N LEU A 70 -5.78 -3.07 -1.75
CA LEU A 70 -6.38 -1.76 -1.97
C LEU A 70 -5.48 -0.59 -1.54
N PRO A 71 -4.88 -0.58 -0.32
CA PRO A 71 -3.98 0.51 0.06
C PRO A 71 -2.81 0.69 -0.92
N ALA A 72 -2.25 -0.42 -1.38
CA ALA A 72 -1.18 -0.41 -2.37
C ALA A 72 -1.64 0.10 -3.73
N LEU A 73 -2.86 -0.24 -4.17
CA LEU A 73 -3.44 0.31 -5.41
C LEU A 73 -3.62 1.83 -5.33
N ILE A 74 -4.12 2.35 -4.21
CA ILE A 74 -4.31 3.79 -3.99
C ILE A 74 -2.99 4.55 -4.12
N LEU A 75 -1.91 3.99 -3.56
CA LEU A 75 -0.59 4.62 -3.61
C LEU A 75 0.09 4.51 -4.96
N THR A 76 0.05 3.32 -5.57
CA THR A 76 0.83 3.04 -6.78
C THR A 76 0.12 3.51 -8.05
N ARG A 77 -1.22 3.49 -8.07
CA ARG A 77 -2.03 3.76 -9.27
C ARG A 77 -3.34 4.46 -8.92
N PRO A 78 -3.31 5.68 -8.32
CA PRO A 78 -4.52 6.38 -7.90
C PRO A 78 -5.53 6.57 -9.03
N LYS A 79 -5.07 6.80 -10.27
CA LYS A 79 -5.92 6.94 -11.48
C LYS A 79 -6.76 5.70 -11.81
N TYR A 80 -6.50 4.56 -11.19
CA TYR A 80 -7.31 3.35 -11.39
C TYR A 80 -8.62 3.39 -10.62
N LEU A 81 -8.73 4.30 -9.66
CA LEU A 81 -9.87 4.45 -8.77
C LEU A 81 -10.53 5.81 -8.97
N ARG A 82 -11.86 5.84 -8.93
CA ARG A 82 -12.62 7.06 -8.66
C ARG A 82 -12.90 7.09 -7.16
N ILE A 83 -12.37 8.10 -6.49
CA ILE A 83 -12.46 8.24 -5.04
C ILE A 83 -13.29 9.48 -4.75
N TYR A 84 -14.57 9.29 -4.43
CA TYR A 84 -15.44 10.37 -3.98
C TYR A 84 -15.29 10.59 -2.47
N ARG A 85 -15.33 9.50 -1.69
CA ARG A 85 -15.12 9.49 -0.25
C ARG A 85 -14.28 8.29 0.16
N MET A 86 -13.20 8.54 0.89
CA MET A 86 -12.36 7.50 1.47
C MET A 86 -12.79 7.25 2.92
N PRO A 87 -12.97 5.98 3.34
CA PRO A 87 -13.09 5.64 4.75
C PRO A 87 -11.89 6.14 5.56
N GLU A 88 -12.13 6.61 6.78
CA GLU A 88 -11.09 7.25 7.59
C GLU A 88 -9.98 6.27 8.00
N ASP A 89 -10.34 5.03 8.32
CA ASP A 89 -9.38 3.94 8.60
C ASP A 89 -8.46 3.65 7.40
N LEU A 90 -9.04 3.57 6.20
CA LEU A 90 -8.28 3.39 4.96
C LEU A 90 -7.34 4.58 4.70
N LYS A 91 -7.83 5.80 4.90
CA LYS A 91 -7.05 7.03 4.71
C LYS A 91 -5.83 7.04 5.63
N GLN A 92 -6.04 6.73 6.91
CA GLN A 92 -4.98 6.67 7.91
C GLN A 92 -3.89 5.66 7.56
N VAL A 93 -4.28 4.45 7.13
CA VAL A 93 -3.31 3.44 6.66
C VAL A 93 -2.55 3.91 5.42
N VAL A 94 -3.25 4.52 4.45
CA VAL A 94 -2.61 5.07 3.25
C VAL A 94 -1.60 6.16 3.62
N ASP A 95 -1.91 7.02 4.58
CA ASP A 95 -1.00 8.08 5.05
C ASP A 95 0.22 7.50 5.77
N GLU A 96 0.06 6.49 6.64
CA GLU A 96 1.18 5.78 7.25
C GLU A 96 2.07 5.07 6.22
N LEU A 97 1.46 4.42 5.24
CA LEU A 97 2.19 3.81 4.13
C LEU A 97 2.98 4.84 3.32
N ARG A 98 2.46 6.06 3.08
CA ARG A 98 3.25 7.15 2.47
C ARG A 98 4.49 7.49 3.29
N MET A 99 4.41 7.36 4.60
CA MET A 99 5.50 7.62 5.53
C MET A 99 6.48 6.44 5.69
N GLY A 100 6.16 5.26 5.17
CA GLY A 100 7.00 4.07 5.22
C GLY A 100 6.46 2.93 6.09
N GLY A 101 5.22 3.04 6.56
CA GLY A 101 4.56 2.04 7.41
C GLY A 101 4.04 2.65 8.71
N GLY A 102 3.43 1.78 9.53
CA GLY A 102 2.85 2.14 10.81
C GLY A 102 1.97 1.00 11.35
N ASP A 103 1.27 1.28 12.45
CA ASP A 103 0.46 0.30 13.18
C ASP A 103 -1.05 0.57 13.08
N ARG A 104 -1.49 1.64 12.40
CA ARG A 104 -2.92 1.83 12.15
C ARG A 104 -3.43 0.74 11.24
N GLU A 105 -4.70 0.42 11.42
CA GLU A 105 -5.31 -0.73 10.79
C GLU A 105 -6.42 -0.33 9.82
N PHE A 106 -6.46 -1.05 8.70
CA PHE A 106 -7.59 -1.06 7.81
C PHE A 106 -8.11 -2.49 7.79
N ARG A 107 -9.35 -2.68 8.28
CA ARG A 107 -10.01 -3.99 8.38
C ARG A 107 -9.20 -5.04 9.17
N GLY A 108 -8.55 -4.60 10.26
CA GLY A 108 -7.79 -5.48 11.16
C GLY A 108 -6.40 -5.88 10.63
N ILE A 109 -5.90 -5.20 9.59
CA ILE A 109 -4.56 -5.42 9.05
C ILE A 109 -3.74 -4.14 9.27
N PRO A 110 -2.59 -4.20 9.97
CA PRO A 110 -1.71 -3.05 10.19
C PRO A 110 -1.06 -2.51 8.92
N ALA A 111 -0.77 -1.20 8.89
CA ALA A 111 -0.18 -0.52 7.74
C ALA A 111 1.13 -1.19 7.25
N LYS A 112 2.02 -1.59 8.16
CA LYS A 112 3.29 -2.29 7.83
C LYS A 112 3.12 -3.55 6.98
N ASP A 113 2.01 -4.28 7.12
CA ASP A 113 1.79 -5.55 6.42
C ASP A 113 1.41 -5.34 4.95
N TYR A 114 0.97 -4.13 4.59
CA TYR A 114 0.69 -3.74 3.22
C TYR A 114 1.96 -3.38 2.43
N CYS A 115 3.09 -3.12 3.09
CA CYS A 115 4.35 -2.78 2.43
C CYS A 115 4.83 -3.86 1.46
N LYS A 116 4.47 -5.13 1.69
CA LYS A 116 4.77 -6.25 0.77
C LYS A 116 4.16 -6.10 -0.62
N TRP A 117 3.10 -5.30 -0.75
CA TRP A 117 2.42 -5.02 -2.02
C TRP A 117 2.97 -3.78 -2.73
N LEU A 118 3.85 -3.02 -2.08
CA LEU A 118 4.43 -1.81 -2.62
C LEU A 118 5.72 -2.15 -3.39
N PRO A 119 5.89 -1.61 -4.61
CA PRO A 119 7.18 -1.65 -5.28
C PRO A 119 8.24 -0.95 -4.42
N ASN A 120 9.50 -1.41 -4.50
CA ASN A 120 10.63 -0.76 -3.85
C ASN A 120 10.64 0.74 -4.18
N GLY A 121 10.39 1.56 -3.15
CA GLY A 121 10.39 3.02 -3.25
C GLY A 121 9.05 3.73 -3.30
N VAL A 122 7.92 3.03 -3.15
CA VAL A 122 6.62 3.68 -2.93
C VAL A 122 6.37 3.77 -1.42
N GLY A 123 6.23 4.99 -0.90
CA GLY A 123 5.97 5.28 0.52
C GLY A 123 7.17 5.00 1.42
N GLY A 124 7.82 6.04 1.97
CA GLY A 124 9.00 5.97 2.87
C GLY A 124 10.29 5.32 2.32
N VAL A 125 10.18 4.22 1.56
CA VAL A 125 11.27 3.36 1.08
C VAL A 125 12.11 4.01 -0.04
N SER A 126 11.70 5.17 -0.57
CA SER A 126 12.51 5.96 -1.54
C SER A 126 12.45 7.46 -1.28
N ARG A 127 12.48 7.92 -0.03
CA ARG A 127 12.64 9.37 0.23
C ARG A 127 13.94 9.95 -0.31
N LEU A 128 14.94 9.11 -0.62
CA LEU A 128 16.21 9.57 -1.20
C LEU A 128 16.16 9.93 -2.68
N LYS A 129 15.24 9.38 -3.48
CA LYS A 129 15.14 9.75 -4.91
C LYS A 129 14.48 11.12 -5.13
N THR A 130 13.88 11.70 -4.10
CA THR A 130 13.29 13.04 -4.13
C THR A 130 14.31 14.16 -3.91
N PHE A 131 15.48 13.85 -3.33
CA PHE A 131 16.60 14.79 -3.34
C PHE A 131 17.18 14.78 -4.76
N ARG A 132 17.18 15.95 -5.41
CA ARG A 132 17.89 16.13 -6.69
C ARG A 132 19.39 16.17 -6.41
N LEU A 133 19.94 15.02 -6.06
CA LEU A 133 21.37 14.88 -5.85
C LEU A 133 22.07 14.86 -7.20
N HIS A 134 23.07 15.72 -7.36
CA HIS A 134 24.01 15.67 -8.46
C HIS A 134 24.82 14.38 -8.39
N GLN A 135 25.36 13.96 -9.53
CA GLN A 135 26.07 12.69 -9.65
C GLN A 135 27.27 12.58 -8.69
N GLU A 136 27.93 13.70 -8.41
CA GLU A 136 29.02 13.78 -7.43
C GLU A 136 28.56 13.49 -6.00
N GLU A 137 27.39 13.99 -5.61
CA GLU A 137 26.80 13.79 -4.28
C GLU A 137 26.39 12.32 -4.09
N ILE A 138 25.87 11.69 -5.15
CA ILE A 138 25.57 10.25 -5.16
C ILE A 138 26.85 9.44 -4.97
N GLN A 139 27.97 9.82 -5.61
CA GLN A 139 29.24 9.12 -5.43
C GLN A 139 29.78 9.32 -4.02
N ARG A 140 29.67 10.53 -3.46
CA ARG A 140 30.05 10.79 -2.06
C ARG A 140 29.24 9.93 -1.08
N LEU A 141 27.93 9.81 -1.27
CA LEU A 141 27.10 8.92 -0.43
C LEU A 141 27.53 7.46 -0.51
N LYS A 142 27.87 6.96 -1.70
CA LYS A 142 28.39 5.59 -1.87
C LYS A 142 29.72 5.38 -1.15
N SER A 143 30.65 6.32 -1.28
CA SER A 143 31.95 6.25 -0.58
C SER A 143 31.75 6.27 0.94
N LEU A 144 30.91 7.16 1.44
CA LEU A 144 30.59 7.24 2.87
C LEU A 144 29.92 5.96 3.38
N ARG A 145 29.09 5.32 2.56
CA ARG A 145 28.48 4.04 2.92
C ARG A 145 29.51 2.94 3.19
N VAL A 146 30.54 2.88 2.34
CA VAL A 146 31.67 1.93 2.50
C VAL A 146 32.49 2.28 3.74
N ILE A 147 32.86 3.56 3.89
CA ILE A 147 33.68 4.04 5.03
C ILE A 147 32.99 3.80 6.37
N LEU A 148 31.68 4.08 6.44
CA LEU A 148 30.89 3.96 7.68
C LEU A 148 30.39 2.53 7.94
N GLY A 149 30.58 1.60 7.00
CA GLY A 149 30.13 0.21 7.11
C GLY A 149 28.61 0.05 7.20
N VAL A 150 27.83 0.98 6.66
CA VAL A 150 26.37 0.97 6.75
C VAL A 150 25.73 0.40 5.49
N ARG A 151 24.50 -0.12 5.61
CA ARG A 151 23.84 -0.84 4.50
C ARG A 151 22.97 0.04 3.61
N SER A 152 22.71 1.28 3.99
CA SER A 152 21.83 2.19 3.24
C SER A 152 22.30 3.65 3.26
N ASP A 153 21.99 4.37 2.19
CA ASP A 153 22.30 5.79 2.04
C ASP A 153 21.49 6.65 3.04
N VAL A 154 20.34 6.15 3.51
CA VAL A 154 19.52 6.80 4.56
C VAL A 154 20.27 6.82 5.87
N GLU A 155 20.96 5.73 6.19
CA GLU A 155 21.71 5.61 7.44
C GLU A 155 22.96 6.49 7.44
N VAL A 156 23.61 6.65 6.28
CA VAL A 156 24.67 7.64 6.09
C VAL A 156 24.16 9.04 6.43
N LEU A 157 23.02 9.45 5.85
CA LEU A 157 22.46 10.78 6.09
C LEU A 157 22.00 10.97 7.54
N ARG A 158 21.41 9.95 8.17
CA ARG A 158 21.00 10.02 9.58
C ARG A 158 22.20 10.26 10.50
N ARG A 159 23.31 9.56 10.28
CA ARG A 159 24.55 9.78 11.05
C ARG A 159 25.15 11.15 10.79
N ALA A 160 25.13 11.62 9.53
CA ALA A 160 25.60 12.96 9.20
C ALA A 160 24.79 14.05 9.91
N LEU A 161 23.46 13.94 9.93
CA LEU A 161 22.59 14.88 10.64
C LEU A 161 22.85 14.85 12.15
N GLN A 162 22.99 13.68 12.76
CA GLN A 162 23.33 13.57 14.18
C GLN A 162 24.70 14.18 14.52
N LEU A 163 25.68 14.08 13.63
CA LEU A 163 26.98 14.74 13.81
C LEU A 163 26.85 16.25 13.70
N LEU A 164 26.04 16.74 12.76
CA LEU A 164 25.77 18.17 12.60
C LEU A 164 25.09 18.73 13.84
N GLU A 165 24.01 18.09 14.33
CA GLU A 165 23.30 18.48 15.57
C GLU A 165 24.23 18.54 16.79
N LYS A 166 25.14 17.56 16.92
CA LYS A 166 26.14 17.55 17.99
C LYS A 166 27.20 18.65 17.83
N SER A 167 27.50 19.06 16.60
CA SER A 167 28.50 20.09 16.30
C SER A 167 27.96 21.51 16.41
N THR A 168 26.67 21.71 16.14
CA THR A 168 26.02 23.03 16.20
C THR A 168 25.46 23.36 17.58
N GLY A 169 25.29 22.37 18.47
CA GLY A 169 24.78 22.59 19.84
C GLY A 169 23.33 23.07 19.91
N GLU A 170 22.67 23.23 18.77
CA GLU A 170 21.30 23.68 18.66
C GLU A 170 20.36 22.48 18.53
N SER A 171 19.50 22.33 19.54
CA SER A 171 18.35 21.44 19.46
C SER A 171 17.35 22.00 18.44
N PRO A 172 16.72 21.16 17.60
CA PRO A 172 15.75 21.60 16.58
C PRO A 172 14.50 22.28 17.15
N GLU A 173 14.36 22.36 18.47
CA GLU A 173 13.29 23.10 19.17
C GLU A 173 13.48 24.63 19.16
N ASN A 174 14.66 25.14 18.75
CA ASN A 174 14.96 26.58 18.73
C ASN A 174 14.85 27.25 17.35
N LEU A 175 14.49 26.50 16.31
CA LEU A 175 14.30 27.03 14.95
C LEU A 175 12.81 27.04 14.62
N GLY A 176 12.12 28.06 15.13
CA GLY A 176 10.72 28.38 14.81
C GLY A 176 10.55 28.98 13.42
#